data_AF-A0A2E8DAY6-F1
#
_entry.id   AF-A0A2E8DAY6-F1
#
_cell.length_a   1.000
_cell.length_b   1.000
_cell.length_c   1.000
_cell.angle_alpha   90.00
_cell.angle_beta   90.00
_cell.angle_gamma   90.00
#
_symmetry.space_group_name_H-M   'P 1'
#
loop_
_entity.id
_entity.type
_entity.pdbx_description
1 polymer ?
#
loop_
_entity_poly.entity_id
_entity_poly.type
_entity_poly.pdbx_seq_one_letter_code
_entity_poly.pdbx_strand_id
1 'polypeptide(L)'
;MGRASGWPTVEADHGKPYNGVAWYRIRFQAPRADASQRYRLVFGAVSKSCRVWVNRNLVLTRPFPFQGDKNSSDRPFEVDVTASLNYADHNLLAVAVDDHSGVVGLTGPVHLDRVRLPSADGNLIRNGSFERGMSEWQRSTMVGEFIYESDRETHLDGEASGVLTCKGKLSERHLQLRKKAWHASIKRLRCNAGSRTV
;
A
#
# COMPACT_ATOMS: atom_id res chain seq x y z
N MET A 1 -22.41 10.86 -12.19
CA MET A 1 -21.61 10.62 -10.97
C MET A 1 -22.48 9.80 -10.03
N GLY A 2 -22.36 8.47 -10.05
CA GLY A 2 -23.23 7.59 -9.25
C GLY A 2 -22.58 7.29 -7.90
N ARG A 3 -23.11 7.86 -6.81
CA ARG A 3 -22.77 7.42 -5.45
C ARG A 3 -23.52 6.11 -5.21
N ALA A 4 -22.80 4.99 -5.08
CA ALA A 4 -23.35 3.80 -4.44
C ALA A 4 -23.37 4.07 -2.93
N SER A 5 -24.52 4.52 -2.41
CA SER A 5 -24.75 4.67 -0.99
C SER A 5 -25.01 3.29 -0.37
N GLY A 6 -24.04 2.80 0.41
CA GLY A 6 -24.17 1.69 1.35
C GLY A 6 -24.42 0.30 0.74
N TRP A 7 -23.50 -0.64 0.94
CA TRP A 7 -23.78 -2.06 0.71
C TRP A 7 -24.60 -2.61 1.88
N PRO A 8 -25.77 -3.22 1.66
CA PRO A 8 -26.52 -3.82 2.77
C PRO A 8 -25.72 -4.98 3.37
N THR A 9 -25.69 -5.07 4.71
CA THR A 9 -25.21 -6.26 5.40
C THR A 9 -26.27 -7.35 5.28
N VAL A 10 -25.87 -8.62 5.27
CA VAL A 10 -26.83 -9.74 5.16
C VAL A 10 -27.82 -9.73 6.32
N GLU A 11 -27.38 -9.31 7.51
CA GLU A 11 -28.24 -9.20 8.69
C GLU A 11 -29.30 -8.09 8.54
N ALA A 12 -28.97 -6.97 7.89
CA ALA A 12 -29.91 -5.89 7.63
C ALA A 12 -31.03 -6.32 6.66
N ASP A 13 -30.71 -7.21 5.70
CA ASP A 13 -31.68 -7.72 4.73
C ASP A 13 -32.53 -8.89 5.28
N HIS A 14 -32.01 -9.67 6.24
CA HIS A 14 -32.63 -10.93 6.67
C HIS A 14 -33.09 -10.98 8.15
N GLY A 15 -32.81 -9.96 8.95
CA GLY A 15 -33.32 -9.81 10.32
C GLY A 15 -32.87 -10.88 11.33
N LYS A 16 -31.88 -11.71 10.98
CA LYS A 16 -31.26 -12.74 11.82
C LYS A 16 -29.75 -12.79 11.56
N PRO A 17 -28.94 -13.23 12.54
CA PRO A 17 -27.50 -13.43 12.32
C PRO A 17 -27.30 -14.45 11.21
N TYR A 18 -26.58 -14.07 10.16
CA TYR A 18 -26.28 -14.95 9.03
C TYR A 18 -24.97 -15.70 9.30
N ASN A 19 -25.00 -17.03 9.19
CA ASN A 19 -23.84 -17.90 9.31
C ASN A 19 -23.63 -18.60 7.95
N GLY A 20 -22.55 -18.25 7.25
CA GLY A 20 -22.26 -18.76 5.92
C GLY A 20 -21.54 -17.77 5.01
N VAL A 21 -21.64 -18.01 3.70
CA VAL A 21 -20.95 -17.22 2.68
C VAL A 21 -21.91 -16.24 2.00
N ALA A 22 -21.68 -14.95 2.21
CA ALA A 22 -22.37 -13.87 1.52
C ALA A 22 -21.66 -13.54 0.19
N TRP A 23 -22.44 -13.31 -0.87
CA TRP A 23 -21.91 -12.91 -2.18
C TRP A 23 -22.42 -11.53 -2.59
N TYR A 24 -21.49 -10.65 -2.93
CA TYR A 24 -21.74 -9.31 -3.47
C TYR A 24 -21.25 -9.25 -4.91
N ARG A 25 -22.05 -8.68 -5.82
CA ARG A 25 -21.71 -8.58 -7.23
C ARG A 25 -22.13 -7.23 -7.79
N ILE A 26 -21.24 -6.58 -8.53
CA ILE A 26 -21.54 -5.33 -9.23
C ILE A 26 -20.89 -5.27 -10.59
N ARG A 27 -21.61 -4.70 -11.54
CA ARG A 27 -21.06 -4.30 -12.82
C ARG A 27 -20.69 -2.83 -12.78
N PHE A 28 -19.49 -2.50 -13.25
CA PHE A 28 -19.00 -1.12 -13.31
C PHE A 28 -18.20 -0.90 -14.59
N GLN A 29 -18.05 0.35 -15.01
CA GLN A 29 -17.15 0.71 -16.10
C GLN A 29 -15.86 1.27 -15.52
N ALA A 30 -14.72 0.76 -15.99
CA ALA A 30 -13.44 1.35 -15.68
C ALA A 30 -13.24 2.61 -16.57
N PRO A 31 -12.61 3.68 -16.06
CA PRO A 31 -12.18 4.77 -16.92
C PRO A 31 -11.14 4.27 -17.93
N ARG A 32 -11.08 4.88 -19.11
CA ARG A 32 -10.18 4.47 -20.20
C ARG A 32 -8.74 4.31 -19.72
N ALA A 33 -8.09 3.20 -20.11
CA ALA A 33 -6.70 2.94 -19.78
C ALA A 33 -5.76 3.99 -20.39
N ASP A 34 -4.77 4.37 -19.60
CA ASP A 34 -3.56 5.07 -19.99
C ASP A 34 -2.41 4.35 -19.26
N ALA A 35 -1.29 4.14 -19.95
CA ALA A 35 -0.12 3.44 -19.42
C ALA A 35 0.44 4.07 -18.13
N SER A 36 0.15 5.35 -17.88
CA SER A 36 0.52 6.08 -16.66
C SER A 36 -0.42 5.85 -15.46
N GLN A 37 -1.50 5.07 -15.63
CA GLN A 37 -2.56 4.95 -14.64
C GLN A 37 -2.64 3.54 -14.05
N ARG A 38 -2.66 3.49 -12.72
CA ARG A 38 -3.01 2.28 -11.97
C ARG A 38 -4.37 2.44 -11.33
N TYR A 39 -5.04 1.32 -11.14
CA TYR A 39 -6.36 1.25 -10.52
C TYR A 39 -6.32 0.28 -9.35
N ARG A 40 -6.87 0.72 -8.22
CA ARG A 40 -7.03 -0.11 -7.03
C ARG A 40 -8.46 -0.08 -6.54
N LEU A 41 -8.91 -1.20 -5.97
CA LEU A 41 -10.11 -1.19 -5.14
C LEU A 41 -9.71 -0.89 -3.71
N VAL A 42 -10.40 0.06 -3.08
CA VAL A 42 -10.22 0.43 -1.67
C VAL A 42 -11.45 -0.01 -0.90
N PHE A 43 -11.27 -0.95 0.02
CA PHE A 43 -12.30 -1.45 0.91
C PHE A 43 -12.15 -0.76 2.27
N GLY A 44 -13.20 -0.10 2.75
CA GLY A 44 -13.19 0.58 4.04
C GLY A 44 -13.19 -0.38 5.22
N ALA A 45 -14.02 -1.44 5.16
CA ALA A 45 -14.08 -2.51 6.15
C ALA A 45 -14.81 -3.72 5.56
N VAL A 46 -14.40 -4.93 5.96
CA VAL A 46 -15.03 -6.20 5.57
C VAL A 46 -14.98 -7.15 6.76
N SER A 47 -16.15 -7.59 7.21
CA SER A 47 -16.29 -8.55 8.31
C SER A 47 -16.84 -9.86 7.74
N LYS A 48 -16.16 -11.01 7.76
CA LYS A 48 -14.80 -11.27 8.23
C LYS A 48 -13.89 -11.64 7.06
N SER A 49 -13.64 -12.93 6.86
CA SER A 49 -12.76 -13.37 5.79
C SER A 49 -13.39 -13.08 4.43
N CYS A 50 -12.58 -12.72 3.43
CA CYS A 50 -13.10 -12.41 2.11
C CYS A 50 -12.22 -12.88 0.97
N ARG A 51 -12.87 -13.06 -0.19
CA ARG A 51 -12.24 -13.31 -1.48
C ARG A 51 -12.81 -12.34 -2.49
N VAL A 52 -11.95 -11.76 -3.31
CA VAL A 52 -12.32 -10.72 -4.28
C VAL A 52 -11.92 -11.17 -5.68
N TRP A 53 -12.87 -11.06 -6.61
CA TRP A 53 -12.66 -11.32 -8.02
C TRP A 53 -13.01 -10.11 -8.88
N VAL A 54 -12.22 -9.89 -9.93
CA VAL A 54 -12.53 -8.95 -11.01
C VAL A 54 -12.49 -9.70 -12.33
N ASN A 55 -13.58 -9.69 -13.09
CA ASN A 55 -13.69 -10.36 -14.39
C ASN A 55 -13.31 -11.85 -14.37
N ARG A 56 -13.67 -12.56 -13.28
CA ARG A 56 -13.32 -13.96 -12.97
C ARG A 56 -11.90 -14.20 -12.48
N ASN A 57 -11.03 -13.18 -12.45
CA ASN A 57 -9.70 -13.29 -11.87
C ASN A 57 -9.76 -13.10 -10.36
N LEU A 58 -9.27 -14.06 -9.57
CA LEU A 58 -9.11 -13.91 -8.13
C LEU A 58 -7.96 -12.93 -7.86
N VAL A 59 -8.28 -11.76 -7.32
CA VAL A 59 -7.29 -10.69 -7.04
C VAL A 59 -6.89 -10.61 -5.57
N LEU A 60 -7.71 -11.16 -4.66
CA LEU A 60 -7.41 -11.16 -3.23
C LEU A 60 -8.06 -12.36 -2.52
N THR A 61 -7.31 -12.95 -1.59
CA THR A 61 -7.85 -13.78 -0.51
C THR A 61 -7.35 -13.22 0.81
N ARG A 62 -8.28 -12.87 1.70
CA ARG A 62 -7.98 -12.25 3.00
C ARG A 62 -8.65 -13.07 4.11
N PRO A 63 -7.89 -13.90 4.86
CA PRO A 63 -8.44 -14.63 6.00
C PRO A 63 -8.73 -13.68 7.18
N PHE A 64 -9.49 -14.17 8.16
CA PHE A 64 -9.66 -13.54 9.45
C PHE A 64 -9.19 -14.48 10.58
N PRO A 65 -8.40 -14.01 11.55
CA PRO A 65 -7.73 -12.70 11.58
C PRO A 65 -6.67 -12.60 10.47
N PHE A 66 -6.50 -11.40 9.89
CA PHE A 66 -5.48 -11.15 8.87
C PHE A 66 -4.14 -10.85 9.53
N GLN A 67 -3.10 -11.62 9.21
CA GLN A 67 -1.74 -11.44 9.74
C GLN A 67 -1.66 -11.34 11.27
N GLY A 68 -2.56 -12.04 11.97
CA GLY A 68 -2.64 -12.03 13.44
C GLY A 68 -3.38 -10.83 14.05
N ASP A 69 -3.83 -9.86 13.24
CA ASP A 69 -4.63 -8.74 13.72
C ASP A 69 -6.10 -9.16 13.93
N LYS A 70 -6.51 -9.26 15.19
CA LYS A 70 -7.88 -9.59 15.59
C LYS A 70 -8.90 -8.50 15.21
N ASN A 71 -8.44 -7.28 14.95
CA ASN A 71 -9.28 -6.15 14.54
C ASN A 71 -9.26 -5.95 13.01
N SER A 72 -8.73 -6.91 12.26
CA SER A 72 -8.59 -6.81 10.80
C SER A 72 -9.92 -6.64 10.04
N SER A 73 -11.06 -6.95 10.66
CA SER A 73 -12.40 -6.70 10.10
C SER A 73 -12.67 -5.21 9.84
N ASP A 74 -12.14 -4.34 10.69
CA ASP A 74 -12.41 -2.90 10.69
C ASP A 74 -11.27 -2.10 10.07
N ARG A 75 -10.24 -2.79 9.58
CA ARG A 75 -9.09 -2.18 8.91
C ARG A 75 -9.35 -2.05 7.41
N PRO A 76 -9.18 -0.85 6.83
CA PRO A 76 -9.26 -0.70 5.39
C PRO A 76 -8.10 -1.43 4.71
N PHE A 77 -8.33 -1.87 3.48
CA PHE A 77 -7.29 -2.49 2.66
C PHE A 77 -7.53 -2.18 1.18
N GLU A 78 -6.47 -2.38 0.39
CA GLU A 78 -6.46 -2.07 -1.02
C GLU A 78 -5.98 -3.26 -1.84
N VAL A 79 -6.44 -3.36 -3.08
CA VAL A 79 -5.98 -4.37 -4.04
C VAL A 79 -5.77 -3.71 -5.40
N ASP A 80 -4.58 -3.89 -6.00
CA ASP A 80 -4.31 -3.47 -7.37
C ASP A 80 -5.11 -4.37 -8.32
N VAL A 81 -5.99 -3.75 -9.11
CA VAL A 81 -6.85 -4.44 -10.07
C VAL A 81 -6.51 -4.07 -11.51
N THR A 82 -5.47 -3.25 -11.73
CA THR A 82 -5.10 -2.67 -13.04
C THR A 82 -5.07 -3.74 -14.13
N ALA A 83 -4.38 -4.86 -13.89
CA ALA A 83 -4.23 -5.94 -14.86
C ALA A 83 -5.51 -6.78 -15.07
N SER A 84 -6.50 -6.68 -14.19
CA SER A 84 -7.75 -7.45 -14.26
C SER A 84 -8.91 -6.65 -14.85
N LEU A 85 -8.73 -5.34 -15.10
CA LEU A 85 -9.76 -4.51 -15.69
C LEU A 85 -9.88 -4.73 -17.21
N ASN A 86 -11.12 -4.84 -17.68
CA ASN A 86 -11.48 -4.64 -19.06
C ASN A 86 -11.78 -3.15 -19.26
N TYR A 87 -10.98 -2.48 -20.09
CA TYR A 87 -11.13 -1.06 -20.36
C TYR A 87 -12.02 -0.74 -21.55
N ALA A 88 -12.36 -1.77 -22.35
CA ALA A 88 -13.22 -1.63 -23.52
C ALA A 88 -14.71 -1.83 -23.18
N ASP A 89 -15.01 -2.47 -22.05
CA ASP A 89 -16.38 -2.85 -21.67
C ASP A 89 -16.57 -2.87 -20.15
N HIS A 90 -17.75 -3.30 -19.70
CA HIS A 90 -18.09 -3.51 -18.31
C HIS A 90 -17.20 -4.54 -17.62
N ASN A 91 -16.91 -4.24 -16.36
CA ASN A 91 -16.21 -5.09 -15.43
C ASN A 91 -17.20 -5.68 -14.44
N LEU A 92 -16.95 -6.91 -13.99
CA LEU A 92 -17.69 -7.55 -12.92
C LEU A 92 -16.78 -7.70 -11.69
N LEU A 93 -17.12 -6.99 -10.61
CA LEU A 93 -16.57 -7.23 -9.28
C LEU A 93 -17.46 -8.25 -8.57
N ALA A 94 -16.86 -9.30 -8.03
CA ALA A 94 -17.50 -10.23 -7.11
C ALA A 94 -16.71 -10.29 -5.80
N VAL A 95 -17.41 -10.26 -4.67
CA VAL A 95 -16.81 -10.42 -3.34
C VAL A 95 -17.58 -11.50 -2.60
N ALA A 96 -16.87 -12.52 -2.14
CA ALA A 96 -17.39 -13.50 -1.20
C ALA A 96 -16.89 -13.12 0.19
N VAL A 97 -17.80 -13.01 1.14
CA VAL A 97 -17.48 -12.78 2.55
C VAL A 97 -17.96 -13.99 3.32
N ASP A 98 -17.07 -14.59 4.10
CA ASP A 98 -17.33 -15.83 4.83
C ASP A 98 -17.11 -15.58 6.33
N ASP A 99 -18.12 -15.97 7.11
CA ASP A 99 -18.08 -15.94 8.56
C ASP A 99 -18.99 -17.01 9.18
N HIS A 100 -18.57 -17.48 10.35
CA HIS A 100 -19.28 -18.44 11.18
C HIS A 100 -19.88 -17.83 12.47
N SER A 101 -19.76 -16.52 12.72
CA SER A 101 -20.39 -15.85 13.87
C SER A 101 -20.41 -14.30 13.84
N GLY A 102 -21.55 -13.67 14.10
CA GLY A 102 -21.66 -12.21 14.31
C GLY A 102 -21.94 -11.41 13.04
N VAL A 103 -21.68 -10.09 13.05
CA VAL A 103 -21.99 -9.19 11.93
C VAL A 103 -21.11 -9.51 10.72
N VAL A 104 -21.74 -9.90 9.61
CA VAL A 104 -21.07 -10.30 8.36
C VAL A 104 -21.41 -9.38 7.21
N GLY A 105 -20.41 -9.00 6.41
CA GLY A 105 -20.56 -8.37 5.11
C GLY A 105 -19.50 -7.33 4.76
N LEU A 106 -19.80 -6.59 3.71
CA LEU A 106 -19.10 -5.36 3.34
C LEU A 106 -19.60 -4.22 4.24
N THR A 107 -18.97 -4.06 5.40
CA THR A 107 -19.37 -3.10 6.44
C THR A 107 -18.87 -1.67 6.18
N GLY A 108 -17.88 -1.51 5.32
CA GLY A 108 -17.38 -0.20 4.87
C GLY A 108 -17.60 0.04 3.36
N PRO A 109 -17.37 1.28 2.89
CA PRO A 109 -17.51 1.61 1.47
C PRO A 109 -16.46 0.89 0.62
N VAL A 110 -16.77 0.71 -0.66
CA VAL A 110 -15.83 0.18 -1.66
C VAL A 110 -15.68 1.21 -2.78
N HIS A 111 -14.44 1.65 -3.02
CA HIS A 111 -14.11 2.64 -4.04
C HIS A 111 -13.20 2.04 -5.11
N LEU A 112 -13.37 2.51 -6.35
CA LEU A 112 -12.38 2.33 -7.41
C LEU A 112 -11.56 3.61 -7.51
N ASP A 113 -10.31 3.53 -7.07
CA ASP A 113 -9.39 4.65 -7.07
C ASP A 113 -8.46 4.58 -8.27
N ARG A 114 -8.29 5.73 -8.94
CA ARG A 114 -7.25 5.93 -9.94
C ARG A 114 -6.00 6.48 -9.24
N VAL A 115 -4.96 5.66 -9.22
CA VAL A 115 -3.63 6.06 -8.77
C VAL A 115 -2.89 6.63 -9.98
N ARG A 116 -2.63 7.94 -9.95
CA ARG A 116 -1.65 8.53 -10.86
C ARG A 116 -0.28 8.11 -10.36
N LEU A 117 0.43 7.31 -11.16
CA LEU A 117 1.85 7.20 -10.93
C LEU A 117 2.46 8.56 -11.29
N PRO A 118 3.33 9.13 -10.45
CA PRO A 118 4.20 10.20 -10.95
C PRO A 118 4.88 9.65 -12.20
N SER A 119 4.90 10.43 -13.29
CA SER A 119 5.67 10.06 -14.47
C SER A 119 7.09 9.72 -14.01
N ALA A 120 7.73 8.73 -14.63
CA ALA A 120 9.15 8.50 -14.39
C ALA A 120 9.98 9.77 -14.67
N ASP A 121 9.43 10.69 -15.47
CA ASP A 121 9.96 12.02 -15.76
C ASP A 121 9.88 13.01 -14.59
N GLY A 122 9.05 12.72 -13.58
CA GLY A 122 8.78 13.59 -12.42
C GLY A 122 9.45 13.17 -11.12
N ASN A 123 10.32 12.15 -11.12
CA ASN A 123 11.16 11.89 -9.96
C ASN A 123 12.36 12.86 -10.01
N LEU A 124 12.20 14.03 -9.37
CA LEU A 124 13.24 15.08 -9.33
C LEU A 124 14.49 14.62 -8.56
N ILE A 125 14.36 13.65 -7.65
CA ILE A 125 15.49 13.09 -6.92
C ILE A 125 16.05 11.89 -7.68
N ARG A 126 16.95 12.18 -8.61
CA ARG A 126 17.72 11.19 -9.38
C ARG A 126 18.89 10.60 -8.57
N ASN A 127 19.20 11.18 -7.42
CA ASN A 127 20.32 10.80 -6.57
C ASN A 127 20.00 11.08 -5.10
N GLY A 128 19.59 10.05 -4.34
CA GLY A 128 19.38 10.18 -2.90
C GLY A 128 20.67 10.18 -2.06
N SER A 129 21.85 10.03 -2.68
CA SER A 129 23.14 9.99 -1.98
C SER A 129 24.01 11.24 -2.19
N PHE A 130 23.77 12.03 -3.24
CA PHE A 130 24.46 13.28 -3.62
C PHE A 130 25.99 13.26 -3.77
N GLU A 131 26.68 12.14 -3.51
CA GLU A 131 28.13 12.17 -3.30
C GLU A 131 29.00 11.83 -4.52
N ARG A 132 28.50 11.12 -5.56
CA ARG A 132 29.36 10.52 -6.61
C ARG A 132 28.81 10.46 -8.03
N GLY A 133 28.05 11.46 -8.46
CA GLY A 133 27.54 11.54 -9.84
C GLY A 133 26.42 10.53 -10.16
N MET A 134 25.96 10.52 -11.41
CA MET A 134 24.82 9.70 -11.86
C MET A 134 25.17 8.21 -11.85
N SER A 135 24.35 7.40 -11.17
CA SER A 135 24.47 5.94 -11.13
C SER A 135 23.08 5.28 -11.23
N GLU A 136 23.05 3.97 -11.48
CA GLU A 136 21.80 3.20 -11.47
C GLU A 136 21.15 3.18 -10.08
N TRP A 137 19.84 2.92 -10.06
CA TRP A 137 19.05 2.82 -8.85
C TRP A 137 19.64 1.81 -7.86
N GLN A 138 19.98 2.30 -6.66
CA GLN A 138 20.38 1.45 -5.54
C GLN A 138 19.31 1.42 -4.46
N ARG A 139 19.12 0.26 -3.84
CA ARG A 139 18.21 0.11 -2.70
C ARG A 139 18.79 0.83 -1.49
N SER A 140 18.23 1.97 -1.13
CA SER A 140 18.57 2.62 0.15
C SER A 140 17.95 1.83 1.30
N THR A 141 18.79 1.18 2.10
CA THR A 141 18.36 0.48 3.32
C THR A 141 18.77 1.31 4.53
N MET A 142 17.80 2.02 5.10
CA MET A 142 17.98 2.76 6.35
C MET A 142 17.58 1.87 7.53
N VAL A 143 18.44 1.79 8.54
CA VAL A 143 18.20 1.01 9.76
C VAL A 143 18.36 1.95 10.95
N GLY A 144 17.33 2.07 11.78
CA GLY A 144 17.25 3.02 12.89
C GLY A 144 15.81 3.37 13.24
N GLU A 145 15.64 4.12 14.32
CA GLU A 145 14.36 4.78 14.63
C GLU A 145 14.39 6.17 13.98
N PHE A 146 13.40 6.46 13.16
CA PHE A 146 13.32 7.69 12.39
C PHE A 146 12.05 8.43 12.77
N ILE A 147 12.20 9.74 12.93
CA ILE A 147 11.08 10.67 13.02
C ILE A 147 10.97 11.36 11.67
N TYR A 148 9.75 11.39 11.15
CA TYR A 148 9.40 12.15 9.97
C TYR A 148 8.65 13.41 10.40
N GLU A 149 9.10 14.56 9.91
CA GLU A 149 8.47 15.86 10.13
C GLU A 149 8.31 16.57 8.78
N SER A 150 7.18 17.26 8.59
CA SER A 150 7.01 18.15 7.44
C SER A 150 7.59 19.52 7.78
N ASP A 151 8.59 19.97 7.03
CA ASP A 151 9.20 21.28 7.15
C ASP A 151 8.67 22.18 6.04
N ARG A 152 8.11 23.34 6.40
CA ARG A 152 7.60 24.33 5.44
C ARG A 152 8.55 25.53 5.28
N GLU A 153 9.51 25.67 6.18
CA GLU A 153 10.44 26.80 6.21
C GLU A 153 11.62 26.56 5.26
N THR A 154 12.13 25.32 5.20
CA THR A 154 13.22 24.94 4.30
C THR A 154 12.67 24.13 3.12
N HIS A 155 12.31 24.79 2.02
CA HIS A 155 11.88 24.13 0.79
C HIS A 155 12.87 24.39 -0.36
N LEU A 156 13.37 23.31 -0.97
CA LEU A 156 14.26 23.39 -2.13
C LEU A 156 13.47 23.55 -3.44
N ASP A 157 12.25 22.99 -3.51
CA ASP A 157 11.21 23.22 -4.53
C ASP A 157 9.85 22.70 -4.00
N GLY A 158 8.80 23.54 -3.97
CA GLY A 158 7.45 23.19 -3.47
C GLY A 158 7.05 23.87 -2.13
N GLU A 159 5.81 23.68 -1.68
CA GLU A 159 5.23 24.32 -0.46
C GLU A 159 5.67 23.67 0.87
N ALA A 160 6.33 22.51 0.81
CA ALA A 160 6.84 21.79 1.97
C ALA A 160 7.94 20.79 1.56
N SER A 161 8.87 20.52 2.46
CA SER A 161 9.82 19.40 2.41
C SER A 161 9.53 18.41 3.54
N GLY A 162 10.04 17.18 3.40
CA GLY A 162 9.98 16.15 4.44
C GLY A 162 11.35 15.95 5.06
N VAL A 163 11.47 16.08 6.37
CA VAL A 163 12.70 15.84 7.13
C VAL A 163 12.60 14.48 7.82
N LEU A 164 13.56 13.62 7.54
CA LEU A 164 13.74 12.35 8.25
C LEU A 164 14.92 12.47 9.21
N THR A 165 14.62 12.48 10.52
CA THR A 165 15.61 12.56 11.59
C THR A 165 15.77 11.22 12.27
N CYS A 166 16.98 10.64 12.24
CA CYS A 166 17.27 9.44 13.02
C CYS A 166 17.32 9.79 14.51
N LYS A 167 16.37 9.31 15.32
CA LYS A 167 16.44 9.42 16.79
C LYS A 167 17.01 8.12 17.36
N GLY A 168 18.14 8.24 18.04
CA GLY A 168 18.68 7.17 18.88
C GLY A 168 20.03 6.63 18.43
N LYS A 169 20.79 6.11 19.40
CA LYS A 169 21.98 5.31 19.15
C LYS A 169 21.51 3.98 18.55
N LEU A 170 22.03 3.64 17.37
CA LEU A 170 21.80 2.34 16.76
C LEU A 170 22.25 1.25 17.74
N SER A 171 21.36 0.29 18.03
CA SER A 171 21.75 -0.91 18.77
C SER A 171 22.85 -1.66 18.00
N GLU A 172 23.67 -2.46 18.69
CA GLU A 172 24.70 -3.28 18.04
C GLU A 172 24.11 -4.17 16.93
N ARG A 173 22.87 -4.66 17.11
CA ARG A 173 22.11 -5.39 16.08
C ARG A 173 21.83 -4.53 14.85
N HIS A 174 21.44 -3.26 15.02
CA HIS A 174 21.26 -2.32 13.93
C HIS A 174 22.57 -1.97 13.23
N LEU A 175 23.69 -1.86 13.97
CA LEU A 175 25.03 -1.68 13.41
C LEU A 175 25.48 -2.90 12.58
N GLN A 176 25.19 -4.11 13.02
CA GLN A 176 25.48 -5.35 12.27
C GLN A 176 24.64 -5.49 11.00
N LEU A 177 23.35 -5.13 11.06
CA LEU A 177 22.48 -5.10 9.88
C LEU A 177 22.94 -4.03 8.88
N ARG A 178 23.34 -2.85 9.37
CA ARG A 178 23.93 -1.78 8.56
C ARG A 178 25.24 -2.26 7.91
N LYS A 179 26.13 -2.92 8.65
CA LYS A 179 27.36 -3.53 8.10
C LYS A 179 27.03 -4.57 7.01
N LYS A 180 26.04 -5.45 7.20
CA LYS A 180 25.63 -6.43 6.19
C LYS A 180 25.03 -5.78 4.94
N ALA A 181 24.18 -4.78 5.11
CA ALA A 181 23.60 -4.00 4.01
C ALA A 181 24.67 -3.23 3.23
N TRP A 182 25.73 -2.76 3.90
CA TRP A 182 26.88 -2.10 3.27
C TRP A 182 27.85 -3.08 2.58
N HIS A 183 28.09 -4.27 3.13
CA HIS A 183 28.96 -5.29 2.50
C HIS A 183 28.33 -5.94 1.26
N ALA A 184 27.00 -6.03 1.19
CA ALA A 184 26.31 -6.53 -0.01
C ALA A 184 26.44 -5.58 -1.22
N SER A 185 26.76 -4.30 -0.97
CA SER A 185 26.77 -3.24 -2.00
C SER A 185 28.18 -2.74 -2.35
N ILE A 186 29.23 -3.22 -1.69
CA ILE A 186 30.59 -2.65 -1.83
C ILE A 186 31.62 -3.77 -2.01
N LYS A 187 31.78 -4.26 -3.25
CA LYS A 187 33.12 -4.64 -3.74
C LYS A 187 33.82 -3.34 -4.14
N ARG A 188 34.78 -2.93 -3.31
CA ARG A 188 35.59 -1.70 -3.39
C ARG A 188 34.90 -0.45 -2.84
N LEU A 189 35.25 -0.12 -1.60
CA LEU A 189 35.66 1.20 -1.13
C LEU A 189 36.25 1.01 0.27
N ARG A 190 37.58 1.14 0.38
CA ARG A 190 38.28 1.19 1.66
C ARG A 190 37.97 2.54 2.31
N CYS A 191 37.50 2.54 3.55
CA CYS A 191 37.44 3.73 4.38
C CYS A 191 38.82 3.92 5.02
N ASN A 192 39.49 5.03 4.70
CA ASN A 192 40.75 5.40 5.34
C ASN A 192 40.40 6.05 6.69
N ALA A 193 40.74 5.39 7.80
CA ALA A 193 40.72 6.01 9.11
C ALA A 193 41.99 6.87 9.24
N GLY A 194 41.86 8.16 8.91
CA GLY A 194 42.90 9.15 9.13
C GLY A 194 42.57 10.01 10.35
N SER A 195 43.14 9.65 11.49
CA SER A 195 43.32 10.58 12.61
C SER A 195 44.23 11.73 12.18
N ARG A 196 43.85 12.98 12.45
CA ARG A 196 44.82 14.06 12.66
C ARG A 196 44.23 15.10 13.62
N THR A 197 44.79 15.09 14.82
CA THR A 197 45.01 16.26 15.66
C THR A 197 45.78 17.34 14.89
N VAL A 198 45.30 18.58 14.95
CA VAL A 198 46.01 19.74 15.54
C VAL A 198 44.94 20.59 16.23
#